data_AF-A0A4Z1D1E4-F1
#
_entry.id   AF-A0A4Z1D1E4-F1
#
_cell.length_a   1.000
_cell.length_b   1.000
_cell.length_c   1.000
_cell.angle_alpha   90.00
_cell.angle_beta   90.00
_cell.angle_gamma   90.00
#
_symmetry.space_group_name_H-M   'P 1'
#
loop_
_entity.id
_entity.type
_entity.pdbx_description
1 polymer ?
#
loop_
_entity_poly.entity_id
_entity_poly.type
_entity_poly.pdbx_seq_one_letter_code
_entity_poly.pdbx_strand_id
1 'polypeptide(L)'
;MFAGDHSHDGAALRDTRPVEWCEQARAAEQRRDWDAAIALVSAHAECYSTDPSRHDNHLWHMDLLIRAERLSELAERSLTDVHARRRLNRSLRERGMEAALRNRAKDGDRDALYVLVRLLCETSRTQEAHRVVQDLGPDDQYAHQIMAGLRSNGHLRARCGGQRPPASRG
;
A
#
# COMPACT_ATOMS: atom_id res chain seq x y z
N MET A 1 18.28 68.36 17.50
CA MET A 1 17.40 67.64 18.46
C MET A 1 17.04 66.33 17.78
N PHE A 2 17.57 65.21 18.28
CA PHE A 2 17.32 63.87 17.75
C PHE A 2 16.09 63.27 18.44
N ALA A 3 15.15 62.73 17.66
CA ALA A 3 14.17 61.69 18.01
C ALA A 3 13.58 61.25 16.65
N GLY A 4 13.73 59.99 16.22
CA GLY A 4 12.89 58.86 16.67
C GLY A 4 11.55 58.95 15.91
N ASP A 5 11.08 57.97 15.15
CA ASP A 5 11.09 56.54 15.45
C ASP A 5 10.75 55.73 14.18
N HIS A 6 11.42 54.60 14.02
CA HIS A 6 11.16 53.61 12.99
C HIS A 6 10.07 52.66 13.48
N SER A 7 8.80 52.95 13.15
CA SER A 7 7.74 51.95 13.29
C SER A 7 7.72 51.05 12.06
N HIS A 8 8.62 50.06 12.02
CA HIS A 8 8.34 48.82 11.29
C HIS A 8 7.35 48.02 12.14
N ASP A 9 6.06 48.22 11.86
CA ASP A 9 5.02 47.31 12.32
C ASP A 9 5.19 45.99 11.59
N GLY A 10 5.99 45.11 12.20
CA GLY A 10 6.05 43.69 11.92
C GLY A 10 4.73 43.06 12.33
N ALA A 11 3.70 43.28 11.53
CA ALA A 11 2.48 42.48 11.54
C ALA A 11 2.90 41.06 11.17
N ALA A 12 3.12 40.26 12.21
CA ALA A 12 3.29 38.83 12.13
C ALA A 12 2.20 38.26 11.23
N LEU A 13 2.60 37.91 10.00
CA LEU A 13 1.84 37.11 9.07
C LEU A 13 1.37 35.88 9.84
N ARG A 14 0.08 35.86 10.17
CA ARG A 14 -0.60 34.61 10.48
C ARG A 14 -0.28 33.69 9.31
N ASP A 15 0.44 32.62 9.58
CA ASP A 15 0.75 31.60 8.59
C ASP A 15 -0.57 30.97 8.12
N THR A 16 -1.11 31.49 7.01
CA THR A 16 -2.34 31.04 6.35
C THR A 16 -2.11 29.78 5.51
N ARG A 17 -0.95 29.13 5.61
CA ARG A 17 -0.52 28.08 4.68
C ARG A 17 -0.87 26.62 5.05
N PRO A 18 -1.75 26.23 5.98
CA PRO A 18 -2.17 24.83 6.05
C PRO A 18 -3.06 24.41 4.87
N VAL A 19 -3.83 25.34 4.29
CA VAL A 19 -4.90 25.03 3.31
C VAL A 19 -4.42 25.17 1.86
N GLU A 20 -3.60 26.18 1.58
CA GLU A 20 -3.10 26.47 0.23
C GLU A 20 -2.30 25.32 -0.40
N TRP A 21 -1.34 24.72 0.32
CA TRP A 21 -0.55 23.64 -0.27
C TRP A 21 -1.39 22.36 -0.48
N CYS A 22 -2.35 22.08 0.42
CA CYS A 22 -3.26 20.94 0.30
C CYS A 22 -4.12 21.07 -0.95
N GLU A 23 -4.68 22.26 -1.19
CA GLU A 23 -5.47 22.56 -2.38
C GLU A 23 -4.62 22.50 -3.66
N GLN A 24 -3.41 23.06 -3.62
CA GLN A 24 -2.46 22.98 -4.75
C GLN A 24 -2.06 21.54 -5.07
N ALA A 25 -1.81 20.71 -4.05
CA ALA A 25 -1.51 19.29 -4.23
C ALA A 25 -2.69 18.54 -4.85
N ARG A 26 -3.93 18.80 -4.41
CA ARG A 26 -5.15 18.23 -5.01
C ARG A 26 -5.35 18.70 -6.45
N ALA A 27 -5.09 19.96 -6.75
CA ALA A 27 -5.17 20.50 -8.11
C ALA A 27 -4.11 19.88 -9.04
N ALA A 28 -2.88 19.67 -8.54
CA ALA A 28 -1.85 18.93 -9.25
C ALA A 28 -2.27 17.48 -9.52
N GLU A 29 -2.82 16.80 -8.51
CA GLU A 29 -3.33 15.43 -8.62
C GLU A 29 -4.44 15.30 -9.67
N GLN A 30 -5.41 16.23 -9.69
CA GLN A 30 -6.49 16.25 -10.68
C GLN A 30 -5.97 16.42 -12.11
N ARG A 31 -4.91 17.21 -12.28
CA ARG A 31 -4.21 17.41 -13.56
C ARG A 31 -3.25 16.27 -13.90
N ARG A 32 -3.08 15.29 -13.00
CA ARG A 32 -2.07 14.22 -13.09
C ARG A 32 -0.64 14.75 -13.15
N ASP A 33 -0.41 15.93 -12.60
CA ASP A 33 0.92 16.45 -12.34
C ASP A 33 1.46 15.79 -11.07
N TRP A 34 1.93 14.56 -11.24
CA TRP A 34 2.31 13.70 -10.12
C TRP A 34 3.53 14.24 -9.39
N ASP A 35 4.50 14.83 -10.10
CA ASP A 35 5.71 15.38 -9.49
C ASP A 35 5.37 16.53 -8.55
N ALA A 36 4.53 17.47 -8.99
CA ALA A 36 4.11 18.58 -8.14
C ALA A 36 3.27 18.08 -6.94
N ALA A 37 2.34 17.15 -7.15
CA ALA A 37 1.54 16.59 -6.07
C ALA A 37 2.41 15.87 -5.03
N ILE A 38 3.34 15.02 -5.47
CA ILE A 38 4.25 14.27 -4.59
C ILE A 38 5.16 15.23 -3.82
N ALA A 39 5.75 16.22 -4.48
CA ALA A 39 6.62 17.21 -3.83
C ALA A 39 5.89 17.97 -2.72
N LEU A 40 4.66 18.44 -3.01
CA LEU A 40 3.86 19.20 -2.05
C LEU A 40 3.44 18.37 -0.84
N VAL A 41 2.94 17.15 -1.05
CA VAL A 41 2.47 16.28 0.05
C VAL A 41 3.64 15.74 0.86
N SER A 42 4.72 15.31 0.21
CA SER A 42 5.87 14.70 0.91
C SER A 42 6.58 15.66 1.86
N ALA A 43 6.57 16.97 1.57
CA ALA A 43 7.11 17.99 2.46
C ALA A 43 6.36 18.11 3.81
N HIS A 44 5.12 17.61 3.86
CA HIS A 44 4.24 17.67 5.03
C HIS A 44 3.90 16.29 5.59
N ALA A 45 4.60 15.24 5.14
CA ALA A 45 4.35 13.85 5.45
C ALA A 45 5.36 13.30 6.47
N GLU A 46 4.86 12.64 7.50
CA GLU A 46 5.71 11.99 8.49
C GLU A 46 5.10 10.66 8.98
N CYS A 47 5.84 9.56 8.81
CA CYS A 47 5.35 8.21 9.05
C CYS A 47 4.92 7.97 10.51
N TYR A 48 5.74 8.39 11.48
CA TYR A 48 5.49 8.17 12.91
C TYR A 48 5.23 9.49 13.65
N SER A 49 4.46 10.38 13.03
CA SER A 49 4.06 11.63 13.66
C SER A 49 2.95 11.41 14.68
N THR A 50 3.04 12.13 15.81
CA THR A 50 1.94 12.25 16.78
C THR A 50 0.84 13.21 16.31
N ASP A 51 1.14 14.07 15.34
CA ASP A 51 0.16 14.88 14.61
C ASP A 51 -0.55 14.02 13.56
N PRO A 52 -1.86 13.79 13.69
CA PRO A 52 -2.64 12.98 12.75
C PRO A 52 -2.57 13.50 11.31
N SER A 53 -2.51 14.82 11.11
CA SER A 53 -2.51 15.42 9.77
C SER A 53 -1.25 15.05 8.98
N ARG A 54 -0.09 15.04 9.65
CA ARG A 54 1.18 14.63 9.02
C ARG A 54 1.23 13.14 8.72
N HIS A 55 0.61 12.32 9.58
CA HIS A 55 0.47 10.89 9.31
C HIS A 55 -0.47 10.66 8.11
N ASP A 56 -1.59 11.37 8.03
CA ASP A 56 -2.52 11.27 6.90
C ASP A 56 -1.86 11.74 5.59
N ASN A 57 -1.05 12.80 5.64
CA ASN A 57 -0.25 13.24 4.49
C ASN A 57 0.76 12.17 4.07
N HIS A 58 1.34 11.44 5.02
CA HIS A 58 2.22 10.30 4.72
C HIS A 58 1.48 9.18 3.99
N LEU A 59 0.28 8.83 4.45
CA LEU A 59 -0.58 7.87 3.76
C LEU A 59 -0.91 8.33 2.34
N TRP A 60 -1.27 9.61 2.17
CA TRP A 60 -1.56 10.21 0.86
C TRP A 60 -0.34 10.18 -0.07
N HIS A 61 0.84 10.53 0.43
CA HIS A 61 2.07 10.47 -0.34
C HIS A 61 2.33 9.06 -0.89
N MET A 62 2.15 8.01 -0.09
CA MET A 62 2.32 6.64 -0.57
C MET A 62 1.31 6.28 -1.67
N ASP A 63 0.06 6.76 -1.55
CA ASP A 63 -0.97 6.54 -2.56
C ASP A 63 -0.68 7.30 -3.86
N LEU A 64 -0.07 8.50 -3.79
CA LEU A 64 0.41 9.24 -4.96
C LEU A 64 1.52 8.49 -5.70
N LEU A 65 2.49 7.90 -4.98
CA LEU A 65 3.55 7.10 -5.60
C LEU A 65 2.97 5.91 -6.39
N ILE A 66 1.96 5.24 -5.86
CA ILE A 66 1.29 4.11 -6.54
C ILE A 66 0.59 4.58 -7.82
N ARG A 67 -0.15 5.69 -7.74
CA ARG A 67 -0.92 6.25 -8.86
C ARG A 67 -0.03 6.82 -9.97
N ALA A 68 1.12 7.34 -9.60
CA ALA A 68 2.16 7.78 -10.52
C ALA A 68 2.99 6.62 -11.10
N GLU A 69 2.69 5.37 -10.72
CA GLU A 69 3.45 4.16 -11.08
C GLU A 69 4.94 4.19 -10.67
N ARG A 70 5.29 5.00 -9.67
CA ARG A 70 6.65 5.16 -9.12
C ARG A 70 6.97 4.07 -8.10
N LEU A 71 6.83 2.81 -8.52
CA LEU A 71 7.00 1.65 -7.63
C LEU A 71 8.44 1.51 -7.11
N SER A 72 9.45 1.95 -7.86
CA SER A 72 10.84 1.94 -7.41
C SER A 72 11.07 2.83 -6.19
N GLU A 73 10.54 4.04 -6.19
CA GLU A 73 10.63 4.95 -5.04
C GLU A 73 9.83 4.45 -3.84
N LEU A 74 8.66 3.84 -4.09
CA LEU A 74 7.92 3.16 -3.04
C LEU A 74 8.70 1.95 -2.48
N ALA A 75 9.47 1.25 -3.32
CA ALA A 75 10.33 0.14 -2.91
C ALA A 75 11.51 0.60 -2.05
N GLU A 76 12.18 1.69 -2.40
CA GLU A 76 13.23 2.30 -1.57
C GLU A 76 12.69 2.66 -0.18
N ARG A 77 11.54 3.32 -0.13
CA ARG A 77 10.88 3.68 1.14
C ARG A 77 10.46 2.44 1.95
N SER A 78 10.03 1.37 1.29
CA SER A 78 9.57 0.13 1.95
C SER A 78 10.62 -0.56 2.82
N LEU A 79 11.90 -0.21 2.66
CA LEU A 79 13.00 -0.76 3.46
C LEU A 79 12.90 -0.32 4.93
N THR A 80 12.45 0.92 5.17
CA THR A 80 12.35 1.50 6.52
C THR A 80 10.92 1.86 6.92
N ASP A 81 10.00 1.89 5.96
CA ASP A 81 8.63 2.33 6.16
C ASP A 81 7.62 1.20 5.99
N VAL A 82 6.92 0.87 7.08
CA VAL A 82 5.90 -0.18 7.13
C VAL A 82 4.68 0.14 6.27
N HIS A 83 4.26 1.40 6.14
CA HIS A 83 3.13 1.78 5.31
C HIS A 83 3.49 1.69 3.83
N ALA A 84 4.71 2.12 3.46
CA ALA A 84 5.23 1.95 2.11
C ALA A 84 5.32 0.47 1.73
N ARG A 85 5.87 -0.38 2.62
CA ARG A 85 5.99 -1.83 2.41
C ARG A 85 4.63 -2.50 2.18
N ARG A 86 3.66 -2.23 3.06
CA ARG A 86 2.31 -2.81 2.93
C ARG A 86 1.62 -2.40 1.63
N ARG A 87 1.74 -1.11 1.26
CA ARG A 87 1.15 -0.57 0.03
C ARG A 87 1.82 -1.12 -1.22
N LEU A 88 3.14 -1.22 -1.22
CA LEU A 88 3.89 -1.83 -2.32
C LEU A 88 3.46 -3.28 -2.52
N ASN A 89 3.49 -4.10 -1.46
CA ASN A 89 3.11 -5.51 -1.55
C ASN A 89 1.66 -5.66 -2.07
N ARG A 90 0.73 -4.82 -1.59
CA ARG A 90 -0.64 -4.77 -2.11
C ARG A 90 -0.68 -4.46 -3.60
N SER A 91 0.00 -3.39 -4.04
CA SER A 91 0.00 -2.98 -5.45
C SER A 91 0.63 -4.06 -6.35
N LEU A 92 1.71 -4.70 -5.92
CA LEU A 92 2.33 -5.80 -6.63
C LEU A 92 1.37 -6.99 -6.81
N ARG A 93 0.58 -7.34 -5.77
CA ARG A 93 -0.45 -8.38 -5.90
C ARG A 93 -1.55 -7.99 -6.86
N GLU A 94 -2.08 -6.77 -6.75
CA GLU A 94 -3.15 -6.27 -7.64
C GLU A 94 -2.72 -6.29 -9.11
N ARG A 95 -1.43 -6.05 -9.36
CA ARG A 95 -0.81 -6.13 -10.70
C ARG A 95 -0.32 -7.52 -11.10
N GLY A 96 -0.47 -8.53 -10.24
CA GLY A 96 0.00 -9.90 -10.51
C GLY A 96 1.52 -10.05 -10.60
N MET A 97 2.30 -9.14 -10.02
CA MET A 97 3.76 -9.12 -10.09
C MET A 97 4.39 -10.13 -9.12
N GLU A 98 4.16 -11.42 -9.38
CA GLU A 98 4.59 -12.54 -8.55
C GLU A 98 6.11 -12.54 -8.29
N ALA A 99 6.90 -12.33 -9.35
CA ALA A 99 8.35 -12.35 -9.25
C ALA A 99 8.89 -11.28 -8.28
N ALA A 100 8.29 -10.09 -8.29
CA ALA A 100 8.65 -9.01 -7.38
C ALA A 100 8.30 -9.36 -5.93
N LEU A 101 7.11 -9.91 -5.68
CA LEU A 101 6.71 -10.38 -4.35
C LEU A 101 7.64 -11.50 -3.85
N ARG A 102 8.02 -12.44 -4.73
CA ARG A 102 8.91 -13.55 -4.39
C ARG A 102 10.31 -13.09 -4.03
N ASN A 103 10.87 -12.13 -4.76
CA ASN A 103 12.18 -11.57 -4.44
C ASN A 103 12.17 -10.89 -3.07
N ARG A 104 11.15 -10.07 -2.79
CA ARG A 104 11.01 -9.43 -1.48
C ARG A 104 10.85 -10.44 -0.35
N ALA A 105 10.07 -11.50 -0.55
CA ALA A 105 9.94 -12.58 0.42
C ALA A 105 11.27 -13.29 0.69
N LYS A 106 12.09 -13.53 -0.35
CA LYS A 106 13.45 -14.07 -0.20
C LYS A 106 14.36 -13.13 0.60
N ASP A 107 14.19 -11.82 0.43
CA ASP A 107 14.92 -10.80 1.19
C ASP A 107 14.40 -10.64 2.64
N GLY A 108 13.45 -11.47 3.06
CA GLY A 108 12.93 -11.52 4.44
C GLY A 108 11.65 -10.71 4.69
N ASP A 109 11.04 -10.12 3.65
CA ASP A 109 9.75 -9.45 3.77
C ASP A 109 8.62 -10.47 3.97
N ARG A 110 8.26 -10.72 5.22
CA ARG A 110 7.15 -11.63 5.59
C ARG A 110 5.81 -11.18 5.05
N ASP A 111 5.55 -9.87 4.98
CA ASP A 111 4.30 -9.36 4.41
C ASP A 111 4.22 -9.70 2.91
N ALA A 112 5.35 -9.65 2.19
CA ALA A 112 5.41 -10.07 0.79
C ALA A 112 5.16 -11.57 0.61
N LEU A 113 5.67 -12.42 1.52
CA LEU A 113 5.39 -13.86 1.53
C LEU A 113 3.87 -14.11 1.68
N TYR A 114 3.23 -13.47 2.65
CA TYR A 114 1.79 -13.65 2.89
C TYR A 114 0.95 -13.22 1.69
N VAL A 115 1.32 -12.08 1.09
CA VAL A 115 0.64 -11.55 -0.09
C VAL A 115 0.84 -12.46 -1.32
N LEU A 116 2.04 -12.99 -1.53
CA LEU A 116 2.34 -13.96 -2.58
C LEU A 116 1.52 -15.25 -2.43
N VAL A 117 1.47 -15.80 -1.22
CA VAL A 117 0.68 -17.01 -0.93
C VAL A 117 -0.81 -16.80 -1.21
N ARG A 118 -1.36 -15.63 -0.84
CA ARG A 118 -2.75 -15.27 -1.16
C ARG A 118 -2.97 -15.18 -2.66
N LEU A 119 -2.11 -14.49 -3.39
CA LEU A 119 -2.19 -14.37 -4.85
C LEU A 119 -2.19 -15.74 -5.54
N LEU A 120 -1.29 -16.64 -5.13
CA LEU A 120 -1.22 -18.00 -5.70
C LEU A 120 -2.46 -18.82 -5.38
N CYS A 121 -2.99 -18.74 -4.15
CA CYS A 121 -4.23 -19.42 -3.80
C CYS A 121 -5.44 -18.88 -4.57
N GLU A 122 -5.57 -17.55 -4.70
CA GLU A 122 -6.66 -16.89 -5.44
C GLU A 122 -6.65 -17.26 -6.92
N THR A 123 -5.47 -17.52 -7.48
CA THR A 123 -5.26 -18.00 -8.86
C THR A 123 -5.26 -19.53 -8.98
N SER A 124 -5.75 -20.24 -7.96
CA SER A 124 -5.85 -21.72 -7.92
C SER A 124 -4.52 -22.48 -8.02
N ARG A 125 -3.40 -21.80 -7.80
CA ARG A 125 -2.03 -22.36 -7.82
C ARG A 125 -1.58 -22.82 -6.43
N THR A 126 -2.44 -23.56 -5.73
CA THR A 126 -2.23 -23.99 -4.33
C THR A 126 -1.00 -24.87 -4.12
N GLN A 127 -0.59 -25.65 -5.12
CA GLN A 127 0.64 -26.45 -5.03
C GLN A 127 1.88 -25.55 -5.04
N GLU A 128 1.88 -24.51 -5.87
CA GLU A 128 2.97 -23.53 -5.91
C GLU A 128 3.01 -22.69 -4.64
N ALA A 129 1.84 -22.34 -4.10
CA ALA A 129 1.74 -21.67 -2.81
C ALA A 129 2.37 -22.50 -1.67
N HIS A 130 2.17 -23.84 -1.66
CA HIS A 130 2.86 -24.72 -0.70
C HIS A 130 4.38 -24.69 -0.86
N ARG A 131 4.88 -24.80 -2.09
CA ARG A 131 6.32 -24.76 -2.36
C ARG A 131 6.92 -23.44 -1.89
N VAL A 132 6.26 -22.31 -2.18
CA VAL A 132 6.69 -20.99 -1.71
C VAL A 132 6.81 -20.94 -0.19
N VAL A 133 5.85 -21.48 0.55
CA VAL A 133 5.93 -21.50 2.02
C VAL A 133 7.07 -22.40 2.48
N GLN A 134 7.23 -23.59 1.91
CA GLN A 134 8.33 -24.51 2.26
C GLN A 134 9.71 -23.90 1.98
N ASP A 135 9.86 -23.19 0.86
CA ASP A 135 11.12 -22.63 0.43
C ASP A 135 11.51 -21.35 1.19
N LEU A 136 10.52 -20.48 1.50
CA LEU A 136 10.78 -19.12 1.99
C LEU A 136 10.40 -18.91 3.46
N GLY A 137 9.56 -19.77 4.02
CA GLY A 137 9.09 -19.65 5.40
C GLY A 137 8.55 -20.96 5.94
N PRO A 138 9.37 -22.03 5.99
CA PRO A 138 8.91 -23.36 6.38
C PRO A 138 8.31 -23.37 7.80
N ASP A 139 8.83 -22.53 8.69
CA ASP A 139 8.36 -22.39 10.08
C ASP A 139 7.34 -21.25 10.26
N ASP A 140 6.93 -20.56 9.18
CA ASP A 140 5.99 -19.45 9.28
C ASP A 140 4.55 -19.95 9.46
N GLN A 141 4.14 -20.03 10.73
CA GLN A 141 2.82 -20.51 11.12
C GLN A 141 1.68 -19.71 10.47
N TYR A 142 1.86 -18.40 10.24
CA TYR A 142 0.81 -17.57 9.67
C TYR A 142 0.63 -17.86 8.16
N ALA A 143 1.73 -18.08 7.43
CA ALA A 143 1.68 -18.51 6.04
C ALA A 143 0.93 -19.86 5.89
N HIS A 144 1.18 -20.81 6.79
CA HIS A 144 0.45 -22.08 6.83
C HIS A 144 -1.04 -21.90 7.13
N GLN A 145 -1.41 -20.98 8.02
CA GLN A 145 -2.81 -20.66 8.33
C GLN A 145 -3.55 -20.04 7.13
N ILE A 146 -2.92 -19.12 6.40
CA ILE A 146 -3.50 -18.55 5.17
C ILE A 146 -3.84 -19.67 4.18
N MET A 147 -2.89 -20.58 3.96
CA MET A 147 -3.05 -21.73 3.08
C MET A 147 -4.21 -22.65 3.51
N ALA A 148 -4.34 -22.92 4.81
CA ALA A 148 -5.43 -23.73 5.34
C ALA A 148 -6.80 -23.04 5.19
N GLY A 149 -6.88 -21.74 5.52
CA GLY A 149 -8.13 -20.97 5.44
C GLY A 149 -8.67 -20.82 4.02
N LEU A 150 -7.78 -20.60 3.03
CA LEU A 150 -8.20 -20.44 1.64
C LEU A 150 -8.64 -21.76 0.99
N ARG A 151 -8.07 -22.91 1.39
CA ARG A 151 -8.58 -24.23 0.99
C ARG A 151 -9.99 -24.49 1.51
N SER A 152 -10.25 -24.13 2.77
CA SER A 152 -11.57 -24.30 3.40
C SER A 152 -12.64 -23.41 2.75
N ASN A 153 -12.29 -22.18 2.37
CA ASN A 153 -13.21 -21.27 1.66
C ASN A 153 -13.41 -21.63 0.18
N GLY A 154 -12.40 -22.21 -0.49
CA GLY A 154 -12.53 -22.74 -1.85
C GLY A 154 -13.54 -23.89 -1.96
N HIS A 155 -13.63 -24.74 -0.93
CA HIS A 155 -14.62 -25.83 -0.88
C HIS A 155 -16.07 -25.34 -0.70
N LEU A 156 -16.30 -24.16 -0.11
CA LEU A 156 -17.64 -23.59 0.06
C LEU A 156 -18.20 -23.00 -1.25
N ARG A 157 -17.35 -22.43 -2.14
CA ARG A 157 -17.82 -21.94 -3.46
C ARG A 157 -18.12 -23.06 -4.46
N ALA A 158 -17.48 -24.23 -4.34
CA ALA A 158 -17.71 -25.38 -5.23
C ALA A 158 -19.04 -26.13 -4.96
N ARG A 159 -19.64 -25.96 -3.78
CA ARG A 159 -20.91 -26.63 -3.39
C ARG A 159 -22.18 -25.93 -3.90
N CYS A 160 -22.09 -24.74 -4.51
CA CYS A 160 -23.25 -24.03 -5.06
C CYS A 160 -23.49 -24.29 -6.56
N GLY A 161 -22.70 -25.17 -7.22
CA GLY A 161 -22.97 -25.66 -8.57
C GLY A 161 -23.94 -26.85 -8.54
N GLY A 162 -25.22 -26.57 -8.72
CA GLY A 162 -26.33 -27.50 -8.52
C GLY A 162 -26.18 -28.86 -9.22
N GLN A 163 -26.26 -29.92 -8.42
CA GLN A 163 -26.65 -31.26 -8.91
C GLN A 163 -28.13 -31.22 -9.24
N ARG A 164 -28.43 -31.23 -10.54
CA ARG A 164 -29.78 -31.46 -11.07
C ARG A 164 -30.03 -32.98 -11.01
N PRO A 165 -31.00 -33.48 -10.23
CA PRO A 165 -31.29 -34.91 -10.23
C PRO A 165 -31.84 -35.35 -11.60
N PRO A 166 -31.51 -36.56 -12.07
CA PRO A 166 -32.02 -37.06 -13.34
C PRO A 166 -33.54 -37.22 -13.28
N ALA A 167 -34.23 -36.72 -14.31
CA ALA A 167 -35.66 -36.89 -14.46
C ALA A 167 -35.97 -38.38 -14.73
N SER A 168 -36.74 -38.97 -13.81
CA SER A 168 -37.34 -40.29 -13.99
C SER A 168 -38.27 -40.25 -15.20
N ARG A 169 -38.04 -41.15 -16.16
CA ARG A 169 -38.94 -41.42 -17.28
C ARG A 169 -40.22 -42.07 -16.75
N GLY A 170 -41.37 -41.55 -17.16
CA GLY A 170 -42.69 -42.18 -17.13
C GLY A 170 -43.34 -41.98 -18.48
#